data_AF-A0AAV1AN99-F1
#
_entry.id   AF-A0AAV1AN99-F1
#
_cell.length_a   1.000
_cell.length_b   1.000
_cell.length_c   1.000
_cell.angle_alpha   90.00
_cell.angle_beta   90.00
_cell.angle_gamma   90.00
#
_symmetry.space_group_name_H-M   'P 1'
#
loop_
_entity.id
_entity.type
_entity.pdbx_description
1 polymer ?
#
loop_
_entity_poly.entity_id
_entity_poly.type
_entity_poly.pdbx_seq_one_letter_code
_entity_poly.pdbx_strand_id
1 'polypeptide(L)'
;MDTKDDGISRSIRYDSGKFEAGGLKWKLVLYPSGSKSKNVKDYISLYLVLEESSSLHPGWEIYVNFKLFLFDHNNDNYLVVQDAGKKEWRFHRMKVEWGFDQFISLKDFNLGSKGYLVDDICAFGAEVFICRERNTGKGESLTMMKDALPFKHVWEIKDFSKLDSECCESEPFNVRNLKWQIKLYPKGRGIELGKYLALYLTLVNPTALSPVIPPGQYSGFLVKDTCYIDAEVTVLGVVDVLP
;
A
#
# COMPACT_ATOMS: atom_id res chain seq x y z
N MET A 1 9.99 -13.02 38.91
CA MET A 1 9.31 -12.05 38.01
C MET A 1 10.40 -11.31 37.27
N ASP A 2 10.08 -10.84 36.07
CA ASP A 2 10.93 -10.05 35.16
C ASP A 2 11.88 -10.89 34.30
N THR A 3 11.83 -10.92 32.98
CA THR A 3 10.97 -10.29 31.96
C THR A 3 11.08 -11.21 30.74
N LYS A 4 9.95 -11.63 30.14
CA LYS A 4 9.98 -12.27 28.82
C LYS A 4 10.39 -11.21 27.82
N ASP A 5 11.56 -11.41 27.21
CA ASP A 5 11.99 -10.66 26.04
C ASP A 5 11.11 -11.12 24.86
N ASP A 6 10.11 -10.31 24.50
CA ASP A 6 9.33 -10.47 23.28
C ASP A 6 10.22 -10.09 22.09
N GLY A 7 11.17 -10.98 21.77
CA GLY A 7 12.22 -10.80 20.76
C GLY A 7 11.68 -10.79 19.32
N ILE A 8 10.91 -9.76 18.96
CA ILE A 8 10.73 -9.37 17.55
C ILE A 8 12.03 -8.68 17.13
N SER A 9 13.08 -9.49 16.91
CA SER A 9 14.27 -9.04 16.20
C SER A 9 13.81 -8.49 14.84
N ARG A 10 14.06 -7.20 14.57
CA ARG A 10 13.86 -6.64 13.22
C ARG A 10 14.76 -7.37 12.23
N SER A 11 14.29 -7.62 11.02
CA SER A 11 15.20 -8.05 9.93
C SER A 11 16.16 -6.90 9.67
N ILE A 12 17.46 -7.19 9.67
CA ILE A 12 18.48 -6.19 9.37
C ILE A 12 18.42 -5.90 7.87
N ARG A 13 18.33 -4.62 7.54
CA ARG A 13 18.21 -4.11 6.17
C ARG A 13 19.36 -3.13 5.91
N TYR A 14 20.02 -3.30 4.77
CA TYR A 14 21.07 -2.40 4.30
C TYR A 14 20.66 -1.81 2.95
N ASP A 15 20.75 -0.49 2.83
CA ASP A 15 20.49 0.24 1.59
C ASP A 15 21.84 0.72 1.04
N SER A 16 22.08 0.50 -0.25
CA SER A 16 23.28 1.05 -0.92
C SER A 16 23.16 2.56 -1.12
N GLY A 17 24.28 3.17 -1.54
CA GLY A 17 24.23 4.48 -2.18
C GLY A 17 23.35 4.46 -3.45
N LYS A 18 22.89 5.65 -3.86
CA LYS A 18 22.14 5.82 -5.11
C LYS A 18 23.09 5.77 -6.31
N PHE A 19 22.65 5.15 -7.40
CA PHE A 19 23.36 5.15 -8.68
C PHE A 19 22.38 5.45 -9.81
N GLU A 20 22.91 5.96 -10.93
CA GLU A 20 22.11 6.33 -12.09
C GLU A 20 22.22 5.27 -13.19
N ALA A 21 21.09 4.88 -13.77
CA ALA A 21 21.02 4.02 -14.95
C ALA A 21 19.75 4.34 -15.75
N GLY A 22 19.90 4.54 -17.07
CA GLY A 22 18.80 4.90 -17.95
C GLY A 22 18.10 6.21 -17.57
N GLY A 23 18.85 7.20 -17.07
CA GLY A 23 18.31 8.50 -16.64
C GLY A 23 17.49 8.46 -15.35
N LEU A 24 17.46 7.32 -14.66
CA LEU A 24 16.74 7.11 -13.41
C LEU A 24 17.71 6.75 -12.29
N LYS A 25 17.33 7.05 -11.05
CA LYS A 25 18.13 6.72 -9.88
C LYS A 25 17.63 5.43 -9.24
N TRP A 26 18.58 4.60 -8.86
CA TRP A 26 18.36 3.27 -8.31
C TRP A 26 19.16 3.11 -7.03
N LYS A 27 18.76 2.15 -6.21
CA LYS A 27 19.58 1.62 -5.12
C LYS A 27 19.38 0.13 -4.98
N LEU A 28 20.31 -0.53 -4.31
CA LEU A 28 20.19 -1.89 -3.83
C LEU A 28 19.68 -1.91 -2.40
N VAL A 29 18.82 -2.87 -2.10
CA VAL A 29 18.37 -3.19 -0.74
C VAL A 29 18.70 -4.64 -0.45
N LEU A 30 19.52 -4.84 0.58
CA LEU A 30 20.05 -6.12 1.01
C LEU A 30 19.44 -6.51 2.36
N TYR A 31 18.99 -7.77 2.45
CA TYR A 31 18.60 -8.41 3.71
C TYR A 31 19.49 -9.63 3.95
N PRO A 32 20.57 -9.49 4.75
CA PRO A 32 21.57 -10.55 4.91
C PRO A 32 21.06 -11.82 5.59
N SER A 33 19.89 -11.79 6.23
CA SER A 33 19.27 -12.97 6.85
C SER A 33 17.85 -13.20 6.36
N GLY A 34 17.58 -12.75 5.13
CA GLY A 34 16.30 -12.90 4.48
C GLY A 34 15.28 -11.85 4.92
N SER A 35 14.28 -11.65 4.07
CA SER A 35 13.15 -10.78 4.38
C SER A 35 12.15 -11.49 5.31
N LYS A 36 12.07 -11.03 6.56
CA LYS A 36 11.08 -11.54 7.55
C LYS A 36 9.64 -11.27 7.11
N SER A 37 9.35 -10.15 6.46
CA SER A 37 7.99 -9.84 5.97
C SER A 37 7.52 -10.80 4.89
N LYS A 38 8.46 -11.47 4.21
CA LYS A 38 8.19 -12.50 3.21
C LYS A 38 8.45 -13.92 3.72
N ASN A 39 8.66 -14.09 5.02
CA ASN A 39 8.98 -15.37 5.67
C ASN A 39 10.18 -16.11 5.05
N VAL A 40 11.17 -15.37 4.53
CA VAL A 40 12.42 -15.96 4.02
C VAL A 40 13.40 -16.17 5.19
N LYS A 41 13.97 -17.37 5.27
CA LYS A 41 15.01 -17.75 6.24
C LYS A 41 16.16 -18.43 5.50
N ASP A 42 17.37 -18.37 6.04
CA ASP A 42 18.56 -19.07 5.53
C ASP A 42 19.05 -18.65 4.13
N TYR A 43 18.53 -17.53 3.60
CA TYR A 43 18.96 -16.91 2.36
C TYR A 43 19.26 -15.43 2.57
N ILE A 44 20.16 -14.89 1.76
CA ILE A 44 20.27 -13.46 1.52
C ILE A 44 19.19 -13.07 0.50
N SER A 45 18.47 -11.98 0.76
CA SER A 45 17.58 -11.36 -0.22
C SER A 45 18.22 -10.07 -0.76
N LEU A 46 18.09 -9.85 -2.07
CA LEU A 46 18.63 -8.65 -2.73
C LEU A 46 17.60 -8.08 -3.70
N TYR A 47 17.41 -6.76 -3.63
CA TYR A 47 16.43 -6.04 -4.43
C TYR A 47 17.01 -4.80 -5.09
N LEU A 48 16.52 -4.51 -6.28
CA LEU A 48 16.68 -3.26 -6.99
C LEU A 48 15.45 -2.38 -6.70
N VAL A 49 15.71 -1.15 -6.25
CA VAL A 49 14.66 -0.17 -5.93
C VAL A 49 14.83 1.06 -6.80
N LEU A 50 13.73 1.46 -7.46
CA LEU A 50 13.66 2.75 -8.13
C LEU A 50 13.50 3.86 -7.09
N GLU A 51 14.50 4.73 -7.02
CA GLU A 51 14.51 5.92 -6.18
C GLU A 51 13.88 7.11 -6.92
N GLU A 52 13.36 8.07 -6.15
CA GLU A 52 12.76 9.31 -6.68
C GLU A 52 11.52 9.08 -7.57
N SER A 53 10.85 7.93 -7.44
CA SER A 53 9.58 7.62 -8.12
C SER A 53 8.43 8.61 -7.85
N SER A 54 8.57 9.45 -6.83
CA SER A 54 7.61 10.50 -6.47
C SER A 54 7.71 11.73 -7.37
N SER A 55 8.80 11.95 -8.10
CA SER A 55 8.91 13.02 -9.10
C SER A 55 8.25 12.65 -10.43
N LEU A 56 8.01 11.36 -10.67
CA LEU A 56 7.40 10.86 -11.90
C LEU A 56 5.88 11.07 -11.89
N HIS A 57 5.29 11.33 -13.06
CA HIS A 57 3.86 11.58 -13.20
C HIS A 57 3.00 10.39 -12.70
N PRO A 58 1.84 10.61 -12.04
CA PRO A 58 1.03 9.59 -11.37
C PRO A 58 0.67 8.28 -12.13
N GLY A 59 0.82 8.22 -13.45
CA GLY A 59 0.54 7.05 -14.30
C GLY A 59 1.78 6.45 -14.99
N TRP A 60 2.98 6.68 -14.46
CA TRP A 60 4.21 6.15 -15.03
C TRP A 60 4.28 4.62 -14.86
N GLU A 61 4.72 3.94 -15.91
CA GLU A 61 5.16 2.54 -15.88
C GLU A 61 6.51 2.44 -16.59
N ILE A 62 7.50 1.88 -15.91
CA ILE A 62 8.84 1.65 -16.45
C ILE A 62 9.08 0.15 -16.48
N TYR A 63 9.39 -0.38 -17.67
CA TYR A 63 9.70 -1.79 -17.88
C TYR A 63 11.22 -1.95 -17.93
N VAL A 64 11.74 -2.72 -17.00
CA VAL A 64 13.17 -2.84 -16.75
C VAL A 64 13.60 -4.29 -16.88
N ASN A 65 14.65 -4.55 -17.65
CA ASN A 65 15.41 -5.78 -17.52
C ASN A 65 16.60 -5.49 -16.61
N PHE A 66 16.78 -6.26 -15.54
CA PHE A 66 17.93 -6.09 -14.66
C PHE A 66 18.57 -7.42 -14.30
N LYS A 67 19.87 -7.37 -14.03
CA LYS A 67 20.64 -8.48 -13.47
C LYS A 67 21.22 -8.03 -12.14
N LEU A 68 21.30 -8.95 -11.19
CA LEU A 68 21.93 -8.73 -9.90
C LEU A 68 23.18 -9.60 -9.81
N PHE A 69 24.23 -9.04 -9.23
CA PHE A 69 25.54 -9.65 -9.19
C PHE A 69 26.05 -9.82 -7.76
N LEU A 70 26.82 -10.87 -7.55
CA LEU A 70 27.64 -11.08 -6.36
C LEU A 70 29.05 -11.44 -6.81
N PHE A 71 30.03 -10.66 -6.36
CA PHE A 71 31.42 -10.84 -6.74
C PHE A 71 32.02 -12.09 -6.09
N ASP A 72 32.69 -12.89 -6.90
CA ASP A 72 33.52 -14.02 -6.47
C ASP A 72 34.98 -13.54 -6.44
N HIS A 73 35.47 -13.28 -5.22
CA HIS A 73 36.81 -12.79 -4.98
C HIS A 73 37.90 -13.81 -5.35
N ASN A 74 37.58 -15.11 -5.38
CA ASN A 74 38.56 -16.15 -5.66
C ASN A 74 38.87 -16.26 -7.16
N ASN A 75 37.86 -16.03 -8.00
CA ASN A 75 37.94 -16.24 -9.44
C ASN A 75 37.90 -14.94 -10.26
N ASP A 76 37.85 -13.78 -9.59
CA ASP A 76 37.73 -12.45 -10.21
C ASP A 76 36.57 -12.38 -11.22
N ASN A 77 35.40 -12.86 -10.80
CA ASN A 77 34.20 -12.92 -11.63
C ASN A 77 32.93 -12.64 -10.82
N TYR A 78 31.75 -12.84 -11.42
CA TYR A 78 30.47 -12.59 -10.77
C TYR A 78 29.51 -13.76 -10.92
N LEU A 79 28.85 -14.11 -9.83
CA LEU A 79 27.56 -14.79 -9.89
C LEU A 79 26.54 -13.81 -10.45
N VAL A 80 25.93 -14.16 -11.59
CA VAL A 80 24.88 -13.37 -12.24
C VAL A 80 23.54 -14.02 -11.98
N VAL A 81 22.62 -13.30 -11.33
CA VAL A 81 21.24 -13.75 -11.09
C VAL A 81 20.27 -12.89 -11.90
N GLN A 82 19.48 -13.56 -12.73
CA GLN A 82 18.39 -12.99 -13.51
C GLN A 82 17.24 -14.00 -13.62
N ASP A 83 16.01 -13.53 -13.78
CA ASP A 83 14.86 -14.41 -13.99
C ASP A 83 14.78 -14.84 -15.47
N ALA A 84 15.03 -16.12 -15.73
CA ALA A 84 15.04 -16.68 -17.08
C ALA A 84 13.65 -16.65 -17.77
N GLY A 85 12.56 -16.66 -17.00
CA GLY A 85 11.19 -16.62 -17.52
C GLY A 85 10.65 -15.20 -17.70
N LYS A 86 11.28 -14.21 -17.07
CA LYS A 86 10.80 -12.84 -17.04
C LYS A 86 11.78 -11.87 -17.70
N LYS A 87 11.44 -11.48 -18.93
CA LYS A 87 12.24 -10.54 -19.73
C LYS A 87 12.22 -9.10 -19.19
N GLU A 88 11.15 -8.71 -18.50
CA GLU A 88 10.93 -7.33 -18.05
C GLU A 88 10.17 -7.28 -16.72
N TRP A 89 10.59 -6.35 -15.87
CA TRP A 89 10.00 -6.04 -14.57
C TRP A 89 9.30 -4.68 -14.67
N ARG A 90 7.99 -4.68 -14.41
CA ARG A 90 7.19 -3.45 -14.45
C ARG A 90 7.29 -2.73 -13.11
N PHE A 91 8.02 -1.63 -13.10
CA PHE A 91 8.01 -0.65 -12.03
C PHE A 91 6.85 0.32 -12.24
N HIS A 92 6.15 0.64 -11.15
CA HIS A 92 5.12 1.68 -11.11
C HIS A 92 5.03 2.22 -9.67
N ARG A 93 4.29 3.31 -9.44
CA ARG A 93 4.19 3.97 -8.12
C ARG A 93 3.92 3.01 -6.94
N MET A 94 3.08 2.00 -7.13
CA MET A 94 2.74 1.02 -6.07
C MET A 94 3.77 -0.13 -5.96
N LYS A 95 4.65 -0.28 -6.95
CA LYS A 95 5.61 -1.37 -7.02
C LYS A 95 6.93 -0.85 -7.59
N VAL A 96 7.72 -0.25 -6.70
CA VAL A 96 9.02 0.38 -7.01
C VAL A 96 10.22 -0.51 -6.68
N GLU A 97 9.97 -1.73 -6.18
CA GLU A 97 11.00 -2.67 -5.73
C GLU A 97 10.77 -4.05 -6.36
N TRP A 98 11.83 -4.58 -6.97
CA TRP A 98 11.89 -5.92 -7.55
C TRP A 98 13.24 -6.57 -7.26
N GLY A 99 13.29 -7.89 -7.16
CA GLY A 99 14.50 -8.61 -6.79
C GLY A 99 14.21 -10.06 -6.46
N PHE A 100 15.13 -10.69 -5.73
CA PHE A 100 15.06 -12.10 -5.38
C PHE A 100 15.01 -12.27 -3.88
N ASP A 101 13.92 -12.90 -3.44
CA ASP A 101 13.71 -13.26 -2.05
C ASP A 101 14.79 -14.26 -1.58
N GLN A 102 15.15 -15.21 -2.44
CA GLN A 102 16.21 -16.20 -2.21
C GLN A 102 17.33 -15.98 -3.25
N PHE A 103 18.13 -14.92 -3.06
CA PHE A 103 19.20 -14.58 -4.01
C PHE A 103 20.39 -15.55 -3.92
N ILE A 104 20.87 -15.83 -2.70
CA ILE A 104 21.88 -16.85 -2.42
C ILE A 104 21.64 -17.46 -1.04
N SER A 105 21.87 -18.76 -0.89
CA SER A 105 21.77 -19.43 0.42
C SER A 105 22.89 -18.93 1.35
N LEU A 106 22.61 -18.81 2.64
CA LEU A 106 23.66 -18.47 3.62
C LEU A 106 24.75 -19.53 3.67
N LYS A 107 24.40 -20.79 3.37
CA LYS A 107 25.35 -21.89 3.29
C LYS A 107 26.38 -21.66 2.17
N ASP A 108 25.91 -21.34 0.96
CA ASP A 108 26.81 -21.13 -0.19
C ASP A 108 27.55 -19.80 -0.09
N PHE A 109 26.91 -18.76 0.46
CA PHE A 109 27.52 -17.46 0.68
C PHE A 109 28.72 -17.54 1.64
N ASN A 110 28.58 -18.28 2.75
CA ASN A 110 29.65 -18.44 3.75
C ASN A 110 30.65 -19.55 3.39
N LEU A 111 30.50 -20.23 2.25
CA LEU A 111 31.41 -21.28 1.84
C LEU A 111 32.65 -20.63 1.21
N GLY A 112 33.78 -20.62 1.93
CA GLY A 112 35.01 -19.96 1.47
C GLY A 112 35.52 -20.40 0.09
N SER A 113 35.22 -21.63 -0.34
CA SER A 113 35.56 -22.10 -1.70
C SER A 113 34.78 -21.40 -2.81
N LYS A 114 33.68 -20.72 -2.50
CA LYS A 114 32.88 -19.92 -3.44
C LYS A 114 33.33 -18.46 -3.54
N GLY A 115 34.15 -17.97 -2.62
CA GLY A 115 34.75 -16.64 -2.71
C GLY A 115 33.80 -15.45 -2.55
N TYR A 116 32.55 -15.67 -2.11
CA TYR A 116 31.56 -14.59 -2.00
C TYR A 116 31.70 -13.72 -0.75
N LEU A 117 32.37 -14.23 0.29
CA LEU A 117 32.70 -13.53 1.51
C LEU A 117 34.16 -13.82 1.85
N VAL A 118 34.99 -12.79 1.80
CA VAL A 118 36.43 -12.86 2.13
C VAL A 118 36.74 -11.72 3.08
N ASP A 119 37.33 -12.02 4.23
CA ASP A 119 37.67 -11.02 5.27
C ASP A 119 36.48 -10.12 5.68
N ASP A 120 35.29 -10.72 5.84
CA ASP A 120 34.01 -10.02 6.10
C ASP A 120 33.60 -8.99 5.04
N ILE A 121 34.22 -9.05 3.85
CA ILE A 121 33.92 -8.19 2.70
C ILE A 121 33.20 -9.02 1.64
N CYS A 122 32.13 -8.44 1.11
CA CYS A 122 31.42 -8.93 -0.07
C CYS A 122 30.99 -7.74 -0.93
N ALA A 123 30.83 -7.97 -2.24
CA ALA A 123 30.42 -6.93 -3.18
C ALA A 123 29.20 -7.38 -3.99
N PHE A 124 28.16 -6.55 -3.99
CA PHE A 124 26.96 -6.72 -4.78
C PHE A 124 26.89 -5.66 -5.89
N GLY A 125 26.30 -6.03 -7.01
CA GLY A 125 26.12 -5.13 -8.16
C GLY A 125 24.76 -5.28 -8.82
N ALA A 126 24.45 -4.34 -9.71
CA ALA A 126 23.28 -4.39 -10.57
C ALA A 126 23.61 -3.88 -11.97
N GLU A 127 23.06 -4.55 -12.98
CA GLU A 127 22.95 -4.04 -14.35
C GLU A 127 21.48 -3.74 -14.59
N VAL A 128 21.18 -2.53 -15.04
CA VAL A 128 19.81 -2.05 -15.22
C VAL A 128 19.64 -1.56 -16.64
N PHE A 129 18.69 -2.15 -17.36
CA PHE A 129 18.36 -1.80 -18.73
C PHE A 129 16.88 -1.39 -18.82
N ILE A 130 16.63 -0.17 -19.28
CA ILE A 130 15.27 0.36 -19.46
C ILE A 130 14.77 -0.09 -20.83
N CYS A 131 13.82 -1.03 -20.86
CA CYS A 131 13.25 -1.56 -22.10
C CYS A 131 12.21 -0.61 -22.69
N ARG A 132 11.35 -0.06 -21.82
CA ARG A 132 10.22 0.77 -22.24
C ARG A 132 9.74 1.66 -21.11
N GLU A 133 9.39 2.89 -21.46
CA GLU A 133 8.63 3.80 -20.61
C GLU A 133 7.22 3.99 -21.17
N ARG A 134 6.22 3.97 -20.29
CA ARG A 134 4.84 4.35 -20.62
C ARG A 134 4.39 5.43 -19.65
N ASN A 135 3.84 6.50 -20.24
CA ASN A 135 3.08 7.50 -19.50
C ASN A 135 1.60 7.28 -19.81
N THR A 136 1.00 6.26 -19.20
CA THR A 136 -0.41 5.92 -19.42
C THR A 136 -1.32 6.69 -18.47
N GLY A 137 -1.90 7.79 -18.96
CA GLY A 137 -3.24 8.27 -18.57
C GLY A 137 -3.38 9.12 -17.30
N LYS A 138 -4.41 9.97 -17.30
CA LYS A 138 -4.89 10.77 -16.16
C LYS A 138 -5.35 9.82 -15.04
N GLY A 139 -4.57 9.71 -13.98
CA GLY A 139 -4.99 9.08 -12.72
C GLY A 139 -5.48 10.13 -11.73
N GLU A 140 -6.58 9.85 -11.04
CA GLU A 140 -7.09 10.71 -9.95
C GLU A 140 -6.54 10.21 -8.60
N SER A 141 -6.14 11.16 -7.75
CA SER A 141 -5.54 10.91 -6.43
C SER A 141 -6.56 11.26 -5.36
N LEU A 142 -6.90 10.30 -4.48
CA LEU A 142 -7.72 10.57 -3.29
C LEU A 142 -6.80 10.74 -2.08
N THR A 143 -6.94 11.86 -1.38
CA THR A 143 -6.14 12.19 -0.19
C THR A 143 -6.96 11.93 1.06
N MET A 144 -6.53 10.97 1.89
CA MET A 144 -7.11 10.75 3.21
C MET A 144 -6.52 11.76 4.21
N MET A 145 -7.40 12.46 4.93
CA MET A 145 -6.99 13.51 5.87
C MET A 145 -6.41 12.89 7.15
N LYS A 146 -5.19 13.26 7.51
CA LYS A 146 -4.55 12.82 8.77
C LYS A 146 -5.26 13.37 10.02
N ASP A 147 -5.94 14.51 9.89
CA ASP A 147 -6.62 15.22 10.98
C ASP A 147 -8.14 15.29 10.74
N ALA A 148 -8.76 14.12 10.53
CA ALA A 148 -10.20 14.00 10.52
C ALA A 148 -10.72 14.24 11.94
N LEU A 149 -11.04 15.49 12.27
CA LEU A 149 -11.81 15.79 13.48
C LEU A 149 -13.15 15.05 13.39
N PRO A 150 -13.52 14.23 14.39
CA PRO A 150 -14.78 13.51 14.36
C PRO A 150 -15.93 14.50 14.31
N PHE A 151 -16.73 14.46 13.24
CA PHE A 151 -17.91 15.30 13.09
C PHE A 151 -19.13 14.54 13.60
N LYS A 152 -19.76 15.06 14.65
CA LYS A 152 -20.98 14.48 15.23
C LYS A 152 -22.20 15.26 14.76
N HIS A 153 -23.07 14.61 14.01
CA HIS A 153 -24.42 15.11 13.70
C HIS A 153 -25.45 14.25 14.42
N VAL A 154 -26.46 14.89 15.03
CA VAL A 154 -27.54 14.21 15.73
C VAL A 154 -28.85 14.58 15.03
N TRP A 155 -29.55 13.55 14.54
CA TRP A 155 -30.88 13.68 13.97
C TRP A 155 -31.92 13.16 14.98
N GLU A 156 -32.79 14.05 15.45
CA GLU A 156 -33.90 13.69 16.33
C GLU A 156 -35.12 13.28 15.50
N ILE A 157 -35.68 12.10 15.79
CA ILE A 157 -36.85 11.55 15.13
C ILE A 157 -37.99 11.48 16.15
N LYS A 158 -39.02 12.32 15.94
CA LYS A 158 -40.20 12.35 16.79
C LYS A 158 -41.17 11.23 16.44
N ASP A 159 -41.85 10.70 17.45
CA ASP A 159 -42.88 9.65 17.29
C ASP A 159 -42.41 8.43 16.47
N PHE A 160 -41.16 7.98 16.68
CA PHE A 160 -40.55 6.90 15.91
C PHE A 160 -41.40 5.63 15.82
N SER A 161 -42.07 5.25 16.91
CA SER A 161 -42.95 4.08 16.97
C SER A 161 -44.19 4.17 16.08
N LYS A 162 -44.52 5.37 15.57
CA LYS A 162 -45.65 5.63 14.67
C LYS A 162 -45.20 5.81 13.22
N LEU A 163 -43.92 5.62 12.91
CA LEU A 163 -43.39 5.75 11.55
C LEU A 163 -43.83 4.58 10.67
N ASP A 164 -44.81 4.86 9.80
CA ASP A 164 -45.25 3.90 8.77
C ASP A 164 -44.60 4.15 7.41
N SER A 165 -43.74 5.16 7.31
CA SER A 165 -43.07 5.56 6.06
C SER A 165 -41.97 4.57 5.67
N GLU A 166 -41.87 4.29 4.37
CA GLU A 166 -40.82 3.42 3.80
C GLU A 166 -39.41 4.01 4.01
N CYS A 167 -39.28 5.33 3.88
CA CYS A 167 -38.03 6.06 4.05
C CYS A 167 -38.29 7.42 4.71
N CYS A 168 -37.46 7.79 5.67
CA CYS A 168 -37.42 9.10 6.30
C CYS A 168 -36.04 9.73 6.06
N GLU A 169 -35.99 11.03 5.83
CA GLU A 169 -34.73 11.72 5.58
C GLU A 169 -34.51 12.85 6.60
N SER A 170 -33.27 13.05 7.02
CA SER A 170 -32.89 14.19 7.85
C SER A 170 -32.89 15.48 7.03
N GLU A 171 -32.85 16.62 7.73
CA GLU A 171 -32.43 17.86 7.08
C GLU A 171 -30.97 17.73 6.61
N PRO A 172 -30.62 18.25 5.42
CA PRO A 172 -29.26 18.26 4.94
C PRO A 172 -28.31 19.04 5.86
N PHE A 173 -27.14 18.49 6.16
CA PHE A 173 -26.11 19.14 6.97
C PHE A 173 -24.77 19.21 6.23
N ASN A 174 -23.98 20.23 6.56
CA ASN A 174 -22.70 20.47 5.88
C ASN A 174 -21.54 19.87 6.67
N VAL A 175 -20.71 19.10 6.00
CA VAL A 175 -19.41 18.65 6.50
C VAL A 175 -18.35 19.06 5.49
N ARG A 176 -17.49 20.02 5.88
CA ARG A 176 -16.33 20.48 5.10
C ARG A 176 -16.64 20.70 3.60
N ASN A 177 -17.75 21.37 3.30
CA ASN A 177 -18.26 21.76 1.97
C ASN A 177 -19.10 20.70 1.22
N LEU A 178 -19.30 19.52 1.81
CA LEU A 178 -20.22 18.51 1.29
C LEU A 178 -21.52 18.54 2.06
N LYS A 179 -22.63 18.48 1.32
CA LYS A 179 -23.97 18.45 1.89
C LYS A 179 -24.40 16.99 2.02
N TRP A 180 -24.53 16.54 3.26
CA TRP A 180 -24.90 15.18 3.64
C TRP A 180 -26.33 15.12 4.16
N GLN A 181 -26.92 13.94 4.08
CA GLN A 181 -28.26 13.67 4.57
C GLN A 181 -28.34 12.23 5.06
N ILE A 182 -29.00 12.01 6.20
CA ILE A 182 -29.25 10.67 6.73
C ILE A 182 -30.58 10.17 6.18
N LYS A 183 -30.63 8.91 5.72
CA LYS A 183 -31.85 8.21 5.33
C LYS A 183 -32.09 7.03 6.24
N LEU A 184 -33.28 6.95 6.82
CA LEU A 184 -33.73 5.87 7.68
C LEU A 184 -34.84 5.09 6.99
N TYR A 185 -34.72 3.77 6.99
CA TYR A 185 -35.75 2.82 6.59
C TYR A 185 -36.20 2.05 7.83
N PRO A 186 -37.31 2.45 8.50
CA PRO A 186 -37.74 1.86 9.77
C PRO A 186 -38.04 0.36 9.66
N LYS A 187 -38.51 -0.08 8.48
CA LYS A 187 -38.82 -1.48 8.16
C LYS A 187 -37.68 -2.18 7.41
N GLY A 188 -36.48 -1.59 7.37
CA GLY A 188 -35.35 -2.13 6.62
C GLY A 188 -35.48 -1.97 5.11
N ARG A 189 -34.44 -2.39 4.38
CA ARG A 189 -34.35 -2.25 2.93
C ARG A 189 -33.60 -3.45 2.34
N GLY A 190 -34.08 -4.00 1.23
CA GLY A 190 -33.44 -5.13 0.55
C GLY A 190 -33.93 -6.50 1.03
N ILE A 191 -33.03 -7.50 1.01
CA ILE A 191 -33.35 -8.93 1.19
C ILE A 191 -33.90 -9.23 2.60
N GLU A 192 -33.60 -8.38 3.58
CA GLU A 192 -34.02 -8.54 4.98
C GLU A 192 -35.11 -7.53 5.41
N LEU A 193 -36.01 -7.20 4.48
CA LEU A 193 -37.17 -6.34 4.75
C LEU A 193 -37.96 -6.84 5.97
N GLY A 194 -38.23 -5.95 6.92
CA GLY A 194 -39.03 -6.19 8.12
C GLY A 194 -38.27 -6.76 9.33
N LYS A 195 -36.99 -7.09 9.21
CA LYS A 195 -36.21 -7.69 10.32
C LYS A 195 -35.39 -6.69 11.12
N TYR A 196 -34.81 -5.71 10.43
CA TYR A 196 -33.94 -4.69 11.02
C TYR A 196 -34.23 -3.34 10.35
N LEU A 197 -34.08 -2.24 11.08
CA LEU A 197 -34.03 -0.91 10.47
C LEU A 197 -32.75 -0.75 9.66
N ALA A 198 -32.76 0.07 8.61
CA ALA A 198 -31.56 0.40 7.84
C ALA A 198 -31.29 1.91 7.86
N LEU A 199 -30.05 2.30 8.09
CA LEU A 199 -29.60 3.70 8.14
C LEU A 199 -28.52 3.93 7.09
N TYR A 200 -28.65 4.99 6.31
CA TYR A 200 -27.69 5.37 5.27
C TYR A 200 -27.28 6.82 5.45
N LEU A 201 -26.01 7.11 5.19
CA LEU A 201 -25.51 8.46 5.04
C LEU A 201 -25.29 8.72 3.55
N THR A 202 -25.91 9.79 3.02
CA THR A 202 -25.96 10.06 1.58
C THR A 202 -25.50 11.49 1.25
N LEU A 203 -24.84 11.66 0.11
CA LEU A 203 -24.51 12.98 -0.45
C LEU A 203 -25.72 13.53 -1.19
N VAL A 204 -26.11 14.75 -0.87
CA VAL A 204 -27.27 15.43 -1.50
C VAL A 204 -26.97 15.79 -2.96
N ASN A 205 -25.71 16.14 -3.27
CA ASN A 205 -25.26 16.50 -4.62
C ASN A 205 -23.93 15.80 -4.97
N PRO A 206 -23.96 14.54 -5.44
CA PRO A 206 -22.75 13.80 -5.78
C PRO A 206 -21.97 14.40 -6.96
N THR A 207 -22.63 15.18 -7.82
CA THR A 207 -22.05 15.78 -9.03
C THR A 207 -21.18 17.03 -8.77
N ALA A 208 -21.20 17.59 -7.55
CA ALA A 208 -20.46 18.81 -7.21
C ALA A 208 -18.99 18.55 -6.80
N LEU A 209 -18.55 17.28 -6.78
CA LEU A 209 -17.19 16.87 -6.48
C LEU A 209 -16.26 17.13 -7.69
N SER A 210 -16.08 18.39 -8.09
CA SER A 210 -15.00 18.76 -9.00
C SER A 210 -13.69 18.88 -8.20
N PRO A 211 -12.57 18.28 -8.65
CA PRO A 211 -11.34 18.25 -7.87
C PRO A 211 -10.63 19.62 -7.97
N VAL A 212 -10.99 20.55 -7.08
CA VAL A 212 -10.14 21.71 -6.80
C VAL A 212 -9.15 21.28 -5.72
N ILE A 213 -7.95 20.87 -6.13
CA ILE A 213 -6.86 20.50 -5.22
C ILE A 213 -6.08 21.78 -4.85
N PRO A 214 -6.03 22.22 -3.59
CA PRO A 214 -5.11 23.26 -3.15
C PRO A 214 -3.66 22.71 -3.12
N PRO A 215 -2.63 23.55 -3.37
CA PRO A 215 -1.26 23.09 -3.41
C PRO A 215 -0.76 22.72 -2.00
N GLY A 216 -0.43 21.43 -1.83
CA GLY A 216 0.38 20.93 -0.73
C GLY A 216 -0.28 19.87 0.15
N GLN A 217 -0.39 18.61 -0.32
CA GLN A 217 -0.17 17.44 0.54
C GLN A 217 -0.10 16.10 -0.21
N TYR A 218 0.62 15.16 0.41
CA TYR A 218 1.11 13.85 -0.05
C TYR A 218 0.04 12.87 -0.58
N SER A 219 0.47 12.01 -1.51
CA SER A 219 -0.38 11.26 -2.45
C SER A 219 -0.53 9.76 -2.14
N GLY A 220 -1.70 9.20 -2.45
CA GLY A 220 -2.04 7.75 -2.50
C GLY A 220 -3.03 7.50 -3.65
N PHE A 221 -3.09 6.30 -4.24
CA PHE A 221 -3.86 6.06 -5.47
C PHE A 221 -4.79 4.84 -5.42
N LEU A 222 -5.90 4.90 -6.15
CA LEU A 222 -6.83 3.80 -6.46
C LEU A 222 -6.42 3.08 -7.74
N VAL A 223 -6.54 1.75 -7.75
CA VAL A 223 -6.35 0.91 -8.96
C VAL A 223 -7.51 -0.08 -9.04
N LYS A 224 -8.28 -0.02 -10.14
CA LYS A 224 -9.40 -0.95 -10.50
C LYS A 224 -10.62 -0.93 -9.56
N ASP A 225 -11.37 0.18 -9.50
CA ASP A 225 -12.74 0.28 -8.98
C ASP A 225 -13.06 -0.28 -7.57
N THR A 226 -12.08 -0.74 -6.81
CA THR A 226 -12.29 -1.23 -5.43
C THR A 226 -11.80 -0.19 -4.44
N CYS A 227 -12.77 0.51 -3.83
CA CYS A 227 -12.55 1.40 -2.70
C CYS A 227 -12.66 0.61 -1.39
N TYR A 228 -11.60 0.59 -0.59
CA TYR A 228 -11.69 0.16 0.81
C TYR A 228 -12.04 1.38 1.65
N ILE A 229 -13.29 1.44 2.11
CA ILE A 229 -13.77 2.43 3.07
C ILE A 229 -13.72 1.75 4.43
N ASP A 230 -12.87 2.25 5.30
CA ASP A 230 -12.93 1.92 6.73
C ASP A 230 -13.98 2.84 7.36
N ALA A 231 -15.07 2.24 7.84
CA ALA A 231 -16.19 2.95 8.44
C ALA A 231 -16.34 2.45 9.88
N GLU A 232 -16.00 3.30 10.84
CA GLU A 232 -16.23 3.02 12.24
C GLU A 232 -17.71 3.32 12.56
N VAL A 233 -18.49 2.26 12.76
CA VAL A 233 -19.90 2.35 13.18
C VAL A 233 -19.96 2.18 14.69
N THR A 234 -20.24 3.26 15.42
CA THR A 234 -20.51 3.19 16.86
C THR A 234 -22.02 3.14 17.10
N VAL A 235 -22.53 1.98 17.53
CA VAL A 235 -23.92 1.83 17.97
C VAL A 235 -24.02 2.28 19.43
N LEU A 236 -24.72 3.40 19.69
CA LEU A 236 -24.82 4.01 21.03
C LEU A 236 -25.96 3.44 21.90
N GLY A 237 -26.70 2.45 21.41
CA GLY A 237 -27.69 1.73 22.21
C GLY A 237 -28.67 0.91 21.37
N VAL A 238 -29.02 -0.27 21.86
CA VAL A 238 -30.16 -1.08 21.41
C VAL A 238 -31.24 -0.90 22.46
N VAL A 239 -32.44 -0.48 22.06
CA VAL A 239 -33.60 -0.42 22.96
C VAL A 239 -34.35 -1.74 22.80
N ASP A 240 -34.20 -2.62 23.79
CA ASP A 240 -35.06 -3.79 23.90
C ASP A 240 -36.44 -3.34 24.39
N VAL A 241 -37.49 -3.83 23.72
CA VAL A 241 -38.85 -3.73 24.21
C VAL A 241 -38.99 -4.74 25.35
N LEU A 242 -39.06 -4.26 26.59
CA LEU A 242 -39.50 -5.08 27.72
C LEU A 242 -41.01 -5.39 27.56
N PRO A 243 -41.46 -6.58 27.99
CA PRO A 243 -42.75 -7.17 27.61
C PRO A 243 -43.98 -6.32 27.96
#